data_AF-A0A0E3K1L8-F1
#
_entry.id   AF-A0A0E3K1L8-F1
#
_cell.length_a   1.000
_cell.length_b   1.000
_cell.length_c   1.000
_cell.angle_alpha   90.00
_cell.angle_beta   90.00
_cell.angle_gamma   90.00
#
_symmetry.space_group_name_H-M   'P 1'
#
loop_
_entity.id
_entity.type
_entity.pdbx_description
1 polymer ?
#
loop_
_entity_poly.entity_id
_entity_poly.type
_entity_poly.pdbx_seq_one_letter_code
_entity_poly.pdbx_strand_id
1 'polypeptide(L)'
;MGSYGFKNFRDPVVYVLNQELRKRNLKNKLSIDNGDTEWNGELETYPIELVRDENNIVIKCLHGVGVAQWSEEFIRNEDGIVAKILMTYPDATTNTIQLIRDPLVHIIEEI
;
A
#
# COMPACT_ATOMS: atom_id res chain seq x y z
N MET A 1 12.85 -40.26 12.69
CA MET A 1 11.47 -40.44 13.19
C MET A 1 11.04 -39.15 13.89
N GLY A 2 10.40 -38.23 13.15
CA GLY A 2 9.96 -36.93 13.68
C GLY A 2 8.52 -37.01 14.17
N SER A 3 8.32 -36.91 15.49
CA SER A 3 7.00 -36.68 16.08
C SER A 3 6.90 -35.19 16.44
N TYR A 4 6.55 -34.36 15.46
CA TYR A 4 6.12 -32.97 15.71
C TYR A 4 4.64 -32.96 16.11
N GLY A 5 4.30 -33.72 17.15
CA GLY A 5 2.99 -33.66 17.78
C GLY A 5 3.06 -32.69 18.96
N PHE A 6 2.24 -31.64 18.95
CA PHE A 6 2.04 -30.79 20.13
C PHE A 6 1.66 -31.67 21.33
N LYS A 7 2.61 -31.88 22.25
CA LYS A 7 2.47 -32.80 23.39
C LYS A 7 1.49 -32.30 24.46
N ASN A 8 1.02 -31.06 24.36
CA ASN A 8 0.02 -30.49 25.24
C ASN A 8 -0.78 -29.44 24.47
N PHE A 9 -2.12 -29.54 24.48
CA PHE A 9 -2.99 -28.54 23.85
C PHE A 9 -2.78 -27.13 24.43
N ARG A 10 -2.23 -27.04 25.65
CA ARG A 10 -1.88 -25.80 26.33
C ARG A 10 -0.78 -25.02 25.62
N ASP A 11 0.18 -25.70 25.00
CA ASP A 11 1.34 -25.04 24.40
C ASP A 11 0.96 -24.09 23.24
N PRO A 12 0.15 -24.50 22.26
CA PRO A 12 -0.31 -23.58 21.21
C PRO A 12 -1.23 -22.48 21.75
N VAL A 13 -2.05 -22.77 22.78
CA VAL A 13 -2.92 -21.77 23.41
C VAL A 13 -2.10 -20.69 24.14
N VAL A 14 -1.08 -21.09 24.90
CA VAL A 14 -0.15 -20.20 25.59
C VAL A 14 0.66 -19.38 24.57
N TYR A 15 1.07 -19.98 23.46
CA TYR A 15 1.73 -19.27 22.37
C TYR A 15 0.84 -18.16 21.80
N VAL A 16 -0.41 -18.47 21.45
CA VAL A 16 -1.38 -17.48 20.93
C VAL A 16 -1.64 -16.36 21.94
N LEU A 17 -1.84 -16.70 23.22
CA LEU A 17 -2.02 -15.72 24.29
C LEU A 17 -0.81 -14.79 24.44
N ASN A 18 0.40 -15.35 24.40
CA ASN A 18 1.63 -14.58 24.49
C ASN A 18 1.82 -13.66 23.28
N GLN A 19 1.43 -14.08 22.08
CA GLN A 19 1.46 -13.23 20.89
C GLN A 19 0.47 -12.06 21.01
N GLU A 20 -0.76 -12.31 21.48
CA GLU A 20 -1.75 -11.25 21.69
C GLU A 20 -1.36 -10.27 22.82
N LEU A 21 -0.79 -10.78 23.92
CA LEU A 21 -0.22 -9.95 24.99
C LEU A 21 0.98 -9.14 24.52
N ARG A 22 1.86 -9.72 23.68
CA ARG A 22 2.97 -8.99 23.05
C ARG A 22 2.47 -7.89 22.13
N LYS A 23 1.47 -8.14 21.28
CA LYS A 23 0.85 -7.11 20.41
C LYS A 23 0.22 -5.98 21.22
N ARG A 24 -0.51 -6.29 22.30
CA ARG A 24 -1.08 -5.29 23.22
C ARG A 24 0.00 -4.49 23.93
N ASN A 25 1.05 -5.15 24.44
CA ASN A 25 2.19 -4.46 25.05
C ASN A 25 2.99 -3.63 24.05
N LEU A 26 3.10 -4.06 22.79
CA LEU A 26 3.70 -3.26 21.72
C LEU A 26 2.86 -2.00 21.48
N LYS A 27 1.54 -2.14 21.35
CA LYS A 27 0.61 -1.00 21.22
C LYS A 27 0.72 -0.03 22.40
N ASN A 28 0.86 -0.54 23.62
CA ASN A 28 1.00 0.29 24.83
C ASN A 28 2.40 0.90 24.99
N LYS A 29 3.45 0.31 24.40
CA LYS A 29 4.84 0.80 24.47
C LYS A 29 5.23 1.68 23.29
N LEU A 30 4.48 1.64 22.19
CA LEU A 30 4.57 2.62 21.12
C LEU A 30 3.88 3.91 21.57
N SER A 31 4.48 4.60 22.52
CA SER A 31 4.36 6.05 22.57
C SER A 31 5.20 6.55 21.39
N ILE A 32 4.52 6.84 20.29
CA ILE A 32 5.15 7.62 19.22
C ILE A 32 5.32 9.00 19.83
N ASP A 33 6.56 9.37 20.13
CA ASP A 33 6.95 10.68 20.61
C ASP A 33 6.76 11.68 19.45
N ASN A 34 5.50 12.00 19.17
CA ASN A 34 5.10 13.10 18.29
C ASN A 34 5.21 14.34 19.16
N GLY A 35 6.40 14.96 19.21
CA GLY A 35 6.65 16.15 20.05
C GLY A 35 5.47 17.13 20.05
N ASP A 36 4.98 17.48 21.25
CA ASP A 36 3.93 18.46 21.59
C ASP A 36 2.65 18.55 20.72
N THR A 37 2.42 17.61 19.80
CA THR A 37 1.24 17.60 18.92
C THR A 37 0.60 16.23 18.96
N GLU A 38 -0.46 16.12 19.76
CA GLU A 38 -1.38 14.98 19.75
C GLU A 38 -1.92 14.82 18.33
N TRP A 39 -1.49 13.77 17.63
CA TRP A 39 -1.99 13.45 16.29
C TRP A 39 -3.48 13.11 16.39
N ASN A 40 -4.33 13.96 15.81
CA ASN A 40 -5.80 13.88 15.89
C ASN A 40 -6.42 12.74 15.04
N GLY A 41 -5.59 11.93 14.38
CA GLY A 41 -6.02 10.83 13.52
C GLY A 41 -6.43 11.26 12.11
N GLU A 42 -6.35 12.55 11.77
CA GLU A 42 -6.67 13.05 10.45
C GLU A 42 -5.47 12.89 9.49
N LEU A 43 -5.77 12.50 8.25
CA LEU A 43 -4.79 12.42 7.18
C LEU A 43 -4.59 13.82 6.58
N GLU A 44 -3.34 14.15 6.26
CA GLU A 44 -3.04 15.40 5.54
C GLU A 44 -3.79 15.42 4.20
N THR A 45 -4.56 16.48 3.98
CA THR A 45 -5.25 16.68 2.70
C THR A 45 -4.31 17.46 1.79
N TYR A 46 -3.82 16.80 0.75
CA TYR A 46 -2.98 17.45 -0.24
C TYR A 46 -3.83 18.06 -1.36
N PRO A 47 -3.41 19.20 -1.94
CA PRO A 47 -4.01 19.70 -3.16
C PRO A 47 -3.78 18.69 -4.30
N ILE A 48 -4.77 18.59 -5.19
CA ILE A 48 -4.74 17.71 -6.36
C ILE A 48 -4.86 18.57 -7.61
N GLU A 49 -3.90 18.42 -8.52
CA GLU A 49 -3.93 19.01 -9.85
C GLU A 49 -4.21 17.92 -10.90
N LEU A 50 -5.20 18.17 -11.75
CA LEU A 50 -5.58 17.25 -12.83
C LEU A 50 -4.98 17.73 -14.15
N VAL A 51 -4.03 16.97 -14.68
CA VAL A 51 -3.44 17.20 -16.00
C VAL A 51 -4.27 16.48 -17.05
N ARG A 52 -4.70 17.23 -18.06
CA ARG A 52 -5.57 16.74 -19.15
C ARG A 52 -4.88 16.86 -20.49
N ASP A 53 -5.28 16.01 -21.43
CA ASP A 53 -4.86 16.09 -22.83
C ASP A 53 -5.69 17.11 -23.64
N GLU A 54 -5.40 17.22 -24.93
CA GLU A 54 -6.09 18.09 -25.89
C GLU A 54 -7.59 17.78 -26.03
N ASN A 55 -7.99 16.55 -25.74
CA ASN A 55 -9.39 16.10 -25.76
C ASN A 55 -10.08 16.25 -24.39
N ASN A 56 -9.45 16.97 -23.46
CA ASN A 56 -9.93 17.21 -22.10
C ASN A 56 -10.02 15.93 -21.23
N ILE A 57 -9.30 14.88 -21.60
CA ILE A 57 -9.23 13.61 -20.88
C ILE A 57 -8.11 13.69 -19.85
N VAL A 58 -8.37 13.28 -18.60
CA VAL A 58 -7.36 13.26 -17.53
C VAL A 58 -6.30 12.21 -17.85
N ILE A 59 -5.05 12.64 -17.99
CA ILE A 59 -3.90 11.77 -18.26
C ILE A 59 -3.00 11.59 -17.04
N LYS A 60 -2.98 12.57 -16.13
CA LYS A 60 -2.16 12.53 -14.93
C LYS A 60 -2.81 13.30 -13.77
N CYS A 61 -2.70 12.78 -12.56
CA CYS A 61 -2.97 13.52 -11.33
C CYS A 61 -1.65 13.85 -10.64
N LEU A 62 -1.47 15.09 -10.19
CA LEU A 62 -0.39 15.49 -9.30
C LEU A 62 -0.97 15.71 -7.91
N HIS A 63 -0.36 15.08 -6.93
CA HIS A 63 -0.76 15.14 -5.54
C HIS A 63 0.37 15.78 -4.72
N GLY A 64 0.04 16.64 -3.77
CA GLY A 64 1.03 17.28 -2.91
C GLY A 64 1.71 18.50 -3.54
N VAL A 65 2.64 19.10 -2.81
CA VAL A 65 3.37 20.32 -3.23
C VAL A 65 4.85 20.16 -2.91
N GLY A 66 5.71 20.63 -3.81
CA GLY A 66 7.16 20.68 -3.59
C GLY A 66 7.76 19.28 -3.45
N VAL A 67 8.53 19.07 -2.37
CA VAL A 67 9.28 17.81 -2.15
C VAL A 67 8.41 16.61 -1.78
N ALA A 68 7.15 16.82 -1.42
CA ALA A 68 6.18 15.76 -1.13
C ALA A 68 5.26 15.46 -2.34
N GLN A 69 5.54 16.07 -3.49
CA GLN A 69 4.72 15.88 -4.69
C GLN A 69 4.91 14.47 -5.27
N TRP A 70 3.81 13.82 -5.61
CA TRP A 70 3.80 12.54 -6.31
C TRP A 70 2.74 12.55 -7.42
N SER A 71 2.81 11.60 -8.35
CA SER A 71 1.94 11.60 -9.53
C SER A 71 1.34 10.24 -9.84
N GLU A 72 0.13 10.26 -10.40
CA GLU A 72 -0.56 9.11 -10.97
C GLU A 72 -0.75 9.33 -12.47
N GLU A 73 -0.16 8.50 -13.31
CA GLU A 73 -0.35 8.53 -14.76
C GLU A 73 -1.31 7.42 -15.20
N PHE A 74 -2.33 7.79 -15.97
CA PHE A 74 -3.35 6.88 -16.48
C PHE A 74 -2.98 6.39 -17.88
N ILE A 75 -2.54 5.14 -17.97
CA ILE A 75 -2.17 4.49 -19.23
C ILE A 75 -3.40 3.76 -19.76
N ARG A 76 -3.86 4.19 -20.94
CA ARG A 76 -5.03 3.63 -21.62
C ARG A 76 -4.63 2.59 -22.66
N ASN A 77 -5.53 1.63 -22.91
CA ASN A 77 -5.41 0.70 -24.02
C ASN A 77 -5.88 1.34 -25.35
N GLU A 78 -5.83 0.58 -26.44
CA GLU A 78 -6.25 1.02 -27.78
C GLU A 78 -7.73 1.42 -27.84
N ASP A 79 -8.57 0.87 -26.96
CA ASP A 79 -9.99 1.22 -26.82
C ASP A 79 -10.24 2.49 -25.99
N GLY A 80 -9.19 3.14 -25.47
CA GLY A 80 -9.29 4.34 -24.63
C GLY A 80 -9.66 4.07 -23.16
N ILE A 81 -9.65 2.80 -22.72
CA ILE A 81 -9.93 2.40 -21.34
C ILE A 81 -8.64 2.42 -20.51
N VAL A 82 -8.68 2.94 -19.29
CA VAL A 82 -7.52 2.93 -18.38
C VAL A 82 -7.18 1.48 -18.01
N ALA A 83 -6.04 1.01 -18.50
CA ALA A 83 -5.57 -0.35 -18.30
C ALA A 83 -4.55 -0.44 -17.16
N LYS A 84 -3.72 0.59 -17.00
CA LYS A 84 -2.66 0.67 -15.99
C LYS A 84 -2.58 2.06 -15.39
N ILE A 85 -2.19 2.13 -14.13
CA ILE A 85 -1.87 3.37 -13.42
C ILE A 85 -0.41 3.29 -13.00
N LEU A 86 0.41 4.22 -13.48
CA LEU A 86 1.80 4.37 -13.05
C LEU A 86 1.86 5.44 -11.96
N MET A 87 2.16 5.04 -10.74
CA MET A 87 2.42 5.93 -9.62
C MET A 87 3.91 6.24 -9.56
N THR A 88 4.26 7.51 -9.42
CA THR A 88 5.63 7.97 -9.15
C THR A 88 5.64 8.74 -7.84
N TYR A 89 6.36 8.22 -6.85
CA TYR A 89 6.46 8.79 -5.51
C TYR A 89 7.50 9.91 -5.45
N PRO A 90 7.55 10.71 -4.36
CA PRO A 90 8.45 11.86 -4.27
C PRO A 90 9.93 11.47 -4.25
N ASP A 91 10.25 10.22 -3.86
CA ASP A 91 11.59 9.62 -3.90
C ASP A 91 11.97 9.06 -5.28
N ALA A 92 11.16 9.38 -6.31
CA ALA A 92 11.25 8.86 -7.67
C ALA A 92 11.06 7.35 -7.81
N THR A 93 10.66 6.64 -6.75
CA THR A 93 10.26 5.24 -6.87
C THR A 93 8.93 5.15 -7.62
N THR A 94 8.77 4.08 -8.39
CA THR A 94 7.59 3.89 -9.23
C THR A 94 6.87 2.61 -8.86
N ASN A 95 5.54 2.66 -8.87
CA ASN A 95 4.68 1.50 -8.69
C ASN A 95 3.64 1.46 -9.81
N THR A 96 3.36 0.28 -10.34
CA THR A 96 2.38 0.11 -11.42
C THR A 96 1.22 -0.72 -10.93
N ILE A 97 0.02 -0.15 -10.99
CA ILE A 97 -1.23 -0.84 -10.70
C ILE A 97 -1.85 -1.23 -12.04
N GLN A 98 -2.00 -2.53 -12.28
CA GLN A 98 -2.68 -3.05 -13.45
C GLN A 98 -4.16 -3.29 -13.14
N LEU A 99 -5.05 -2.60 -13.86
CA LEU A 99 -6.50 -2.66 -13.65
C LEU A 99 -7.16 -3.74 -14.49
N ILE A 100 -6.65 -3.95 -15.71
CA ILE A 100 -7.17 -4.97 -16.63
C ILE A 100 -6.18 -6.12 -16.65
N ARG A 101 -6.72 -7.34 -16.42
CA ARG A 101 -5.94 -8.57 -16.53
C ARG A 101 -5.37 -8.66 -17.93
N ASP A 102 -4.05 -8.70 -18.03
CA ASP A 102 -3.41 -9.03 -19.29
C ASP A 102 -3.78 -10.48 -19.65
N PRO A 103 -4.44 -10.76 -20.78
CA PRO A 103 -4.68 -12.13 -21.20
C PRO A 103 -3.37 -12.89 -21.46
N LEU A 104 -2.22 -12.21 -21.57
CA LEU A 104 -0.92 -12.81 -21.84
C LEU A 104 -0.06 -13.10 -20.59
N VAL A 105 -0.47 -12.64 -19.40
CA VAL A 105 0.29 -12.90 -18.16
C VAL A 105 -0.27 -14.13 -17.45
N HIS A 106 0.09 -15.31 -17.99
CA HIS A 106 0.12 -16.56 -17.26
C HIS A 106 1.58 -16.93 -16.99
N ILE A 107 2.20 -16.24 -16.04
CA ILE A 107 3.43 -16.77 -15.43
C ILE A 107 2.96 -17.65 -14.26
N ILE A 108 2.82 -18.93 -14.54
CA ILE A 108 2.82 -19.95 -13.49
C ILE A 108 4.31 -20.24 -13.26
N GLU A 109 4.89 -19.71 -12.19
CA GLU A 109 6.12 -20.28 -11.66
C GLU A 109 5.74 -21.59 -10.95
N GLU A 110 5.81 -22.71 -11.68
CA GLU A 110 5.86 -24.03 -11.07
C GLU A 110 7.24 -24.21 -10.42
N ILE A 111 7.25 -24.47 -9.11
CA ILE A 111 8.39 -25.04 -8.36
C ILE A 111 8.09 -26.52 -8.11
#